data_AF-A0A962H0Y8-F1
#
_entry.id   AF-A0A962H0Y8-F1
#
_cell.length_a   1.000
_cell.length_b   1.000
_cell.length_c   1.000
_cell.angle_alpha   90.00
_cell.angle_beta   90.00
_cell.angle_gamma   90.00
#
_symmetry.space_group_name_H-M   'P 1'
#
loop_
_entity.id
_entity.type
_entity.pdbx_description
1 polymer ?
#
loop_
_entity_poly.entity_id
_entity_poly.type
_entity_poly.pdbx_seq_one_letter_code
_entity_poly.pdbx_strand_id
1 'polypeptide(L)'
;MPILAASAASTDRLAIELIPSVAGSAEPQLAIHWSGNVGGRLRVLALAEDGAERLLVDGLAIQPGMQIHALAIADTDVLLRSELRDGRGQLLARSEHGARSELPFARFIDQTMPRAVAAPKTSQGVISDWKPTFVSNNGPDGTVLAVQAWDDGSGEALYFGGEFVTAGGVQVNGIARWNGVSWSALGGGMNGRVHALAVYQGMLYAGGSFTLVDGMPMPGIARWDGSEWSAVGPGISGTVYSLTPFQGELIAAGSFLTISGMPVGNIARWNGIAWSSVGSGANQAIDCLIEFNGTLVAGGNFTSMDGLSIAGVASWNGTLWSPMGSGAGVPTSAFAIWNGDLV
;
A
#
# COMPACT_ATOMS: atom_id res chain seq x y z
N MET A 1 -22.76 -6.15 -54.24
CA MET A 1 -23.22 -6.79 -52.99
C MET A 1 -22.52 -6.09 -51.83
N PRO A 2 -23.22 -5.39 -50.92
CA PRO A 2 -22.58 -4.81 -49.75
C PRO A 2 -22.59 -5.84 -48.62
N ILE A 3 -21.41 -6.18 -48.08
CA ILE A 3 -21.30 -7.05 -46.89
C ILE A 3 -20.81 -6.18 -45.74
N LEU A 4 -21.79 -5.86 -44.88
CA LEU A 4 -21.77 -5.73 -43.42
C LEU A 4 -20.61 -4.97 -42.75
N ALA A 5 -21.00 -3.81 -42.21
CA ALA A 5 -20.27 -3.01 -41.24
C ALA A 5 -19.89 -3.79 -39.99
N ALA A 6 -18.66 -3.55 -39.51
CA ALA A 6 -18.17 -4.02 -38.22
C ALA A 6 -19.02 -3.45 -37.08
N SER A 7 -19.65 -4.33 -36.32
CA SER A 7 -20.24 -4.03 -35.01
C SER A 7 -19.10 -3.80 -34.02
N ALA A 8 -18.81 -2.53 -33.71
CA ALA A 8 -17.86 -2.16 -32.66
C ALA A 8 -18.26 -2.82 -31.34
N ALA A 9 -17.34 -3.57 -30.73
CA ALA A 9 -17.47 -4.04 -29.35
C ALA A 9 -17.57 -2.81 -28.43
N SER A 10 -18.65 -2.70 -27.66
CA SER A 10 -18.89 -1.55 -26.79
C SER A 10 -17.84 -1.50 -25.67
N THR A 11 -17.04 -0.44 -25.62
CA THR A 11 -16.04 -0.12 -24.57
C THR A 11 -16.67 0.44 -23.29
N ASP A 12 -18.00 0.50 -23.23
CA ASP A 12 -18.74 1.13 -22.15
C ASP A 12 -18.79 0.21 -20.92
N ARG A 13 -18.36 0.69 -19.74
CA ARG A 13 -18.38 -0.08 -18.48
C ARG A 13 -19.10 0.68 -17.37
N LEU A 14 -19.91 -0.05 -16.61
CA LEU A 14 -20.56 0.40 -15.38
C LEU A 14 -20.02 -0.42 -14.21
N ALA A 15 -19.38 0.24 -13.25
CA ALA A 15 -18.91 -0.37 -12.01
C ALA A 15 -19.65 0.23 -10.80
N ILE A 16 -19.92 -0.61 -9.81
CA ILE A 16 -20.60 -0.23 -8.57
C ILE A 16 -19.84 -0.83 -7.40
N GLU A 17 -19.58 -0.03 -6.40
CA GLU A 17 -18.82 -0.40 -5.20
C GLU A 17 -19.60 0.04 -3.96
N LEU A 18 -19.61 -0.81 -2.93
CA LEU A 18 -20.22 -0.50 -1.65
C LEU A 18 -19.14 0.01 -0.70
N ILE A 19 -19.31 1.24 -0.21
CA ILE A 19 -18.44 1.88 0.76
C ILE A 19 -19.04 1.61 2.15
N PRO A 20 -18.40 0.78 2.98
CA PRO A 20 -18.92 0.45 4.31
C PRO A 20 -18.95 1.69 5.21
N SER A 21 -19.91 1.71 6.13
CA SER A 21 -20.00 2.75 7.17
C SER A 21 -18.81 2.69 8.12
N VAL A 22 -18.18 3.82 8.41
CA VAL A 22 -17.24 3.95 9.53
C VAL A 22 -18.04 4.02 10.83
N ALA A 23 -17.57 3.35 11.90
CA ALA A 23 -18.25 3.29 13.19
C ALA A 23 -18.57 4.71 13.71
N GLY A 24 -19.85 5.09 13.75
CA GLY A 24 -20.30 6.31 14.42
C GLY A 24 -21.25 7.28 13.72
N SER A 25 -21.91 6.95 12.58
CA SER A 25 -23.25 7.48 12.15
C SER A 25 -23.48 7.64 10.64
N ALA A 26 -22.53 7.32 9.76
CA ALA A 26 -22.80 7.38 8.31
C ALA A 26 -23.38 6.05 7.82
N GLU A 27 -24.52 6.07 7.12
CA GLU A 27 -25.02 4.90 6.40
C GLU A 27 -24.01 4.44 5.34
N PRO A 28 -23.91 3.13 5.02
CA PRO A 28 -23.08 2.65 3.93
C PRO A 28 -23.48 3.32 2.61
N GLN A 29 -22.47 3.65 1.80
CA GLN A 29 -22.66 4.43 0.59
C GLN A 29 -22.40 3.58 -0.65
N LEU A 30 -23.12 3.88 -1.73
CA LEU A 30 -22.85 3.32 -3.05
C LEU A 30 -22.01 4.29 -3.88
N ALA A 31 -20.88 3.80 -4.39
CA ALA A 31 -20.11 4.47 -5.44
C ALA A 31 -20.46 3.87 -6.81
N ILE A 32 -20.69 4.74 -7.79
CA ILE A 32 -21.02 4.36 -9.17
C ILE A 32 -20.05 5.02 -10.13
N HIS A 33 -19.46 4.21 -11.01
CA HIS A 33 -18.53 4.64 -12.04
C HIS A 33 -19.04 4.26 -13.43
N TRP A 34 -19.23 5.25 -14.30
CA TRP A 34 -19.60 5.04 -15.71
C TRP A 34 -18.48 5.55 -16.63
N SER A 35 -17.90 4.64 -17.42
CA SER A 35 -16.83 4.96 -18.38
C SER A 35 -17.31 5.04 -19.83
N GLY A 36 -18.62 4.94 -20.07
CA GLY A 36 -19.16 4.94 -21.42
C GLY A 36 -19.37 6.33 -22.02
N ASN A 37 -19.42 6.38 -23.35
CA ASN A 37 -19.46 7.63 -24.11
C ASN A 37 -20.88 8.23 -24.28
N VAL A 38 -21.90 7.54 -23.79
CA VAL A 38 -23.31 7.97 -23.88
C VAL A 38 -23.91 8.10 -22.48
N GLY A 39 -24.68 9.16 -22.26
CA GLY A 39 -25.43 9.33 -21.02
C GLY A 39 -26.71 8.49 -21.00
N GLY A 40 -27.20 8.14 -19.82
CA GLY A 40 -28.37 7.29 -19.66
C GLY A 40 -29.10 7.51 -18.35
N ARG A 41 -30.12 6.68 -18.10
CA ARG A 41 -30.83 6.60 -16.83
C ARG A 41 -30.47 5.31 -16.12
N LEU A 42 -29.89 5.44 -14.93
CA LEU A 42 -29.53 4.31 -14.09
C LEU A 42 -30.71 3.88 -13.24
N ARG A 43 -30.87 2.56 -13.16
CA ARG A 43 -31.74 1.89 -12.21
C ARG A 43 -30.92 0.92 -11.36
N VAL A 44 -31.11 0.95 -10.04
CA VAL A 44 -30.44 0.04 -9.10
C VAL A 44 -31.48 -0.69 -8.27
N LEU A 45 -31.35 -2.01 -8.22
CA LEU A 45 -32.22 -2.94 -7.50
C LEU A 45 -31.40 -3.67 -6.44
N ALA A 46 -31.99 -3.80 -5.26
CA ALA A 46 -31.56 -4.72 -4.21
C ALA A 46 -32.32 -6.03 -4.38
N LEU A 47 -31.62 -7.16 -4.41
CA LEU A 47 -32.21 -8.50 -4.49
C LEU A 47 -32.11 -9.15 -3.11
N ALA A 48 -33.24 -9.26 -2.42
CA ALA A 48 -33.33 -9.93 -1.12
C ALA A 48 -33.12 -11.45 -1.26
N GLU A 49 -32.77 -12.12 -0.16
CA GLU A 49 -32.51 -13.56 -0.15
C GLU A 49 -33.73 -14.41 -0.56
N ASP A 50 -34.95 -13.87 -0.40
CA ASP A 50 -36.21 -14.49 -0.83
C ASP A 50 -36.52 -14.31 -2.34
N GLY A 51 -35.61 -13.64 -3.07
CA GLY A 51 -35.75 -13.34 -4.49
C GLY A 51 -36.60 -12.10 -4.80
N ALA A 52 -37.08 -11.36 -3.79
CA ALA A 52 -37.78 -10.11 -4.01
C ALA A 52 -36.83 -9.00 -4.48
N GLU A 53 -37.22 -8.28 -5.53
CA GLU A 53 -36.47 -7.11 -6.03
C GLU A 53 -37.01 -5.82 -5.39
N ARG A 54 -36.15 -5.07 -4.71
CA ARG A 54 -36.45 -3.76 -4.14
C ARG A 54 -35.74 -2.66 -4.90
N LEU A 55 -36.49 -1.66 -5.38
CA LEU A 55 -35.94 -0.52 -6.11
C LEU A 55 -35.22 0.44 -5.15
N LEU A 56 -33.93 0.69 -5.40
CA LEU A 56 -33.11 1.63 -4.63
C LEU A 56 -32.92 2.95 -5.37
N VAL A 57 -32.69 2.88 -6.68
CA VAL A 57 -32.54 4.04 -7.55
C VAL A 57 -33.42 3.87 -8.77
N ASP A 58 -34.21 4.89 -9.09
CA ASP A 58 -34.99 4.92 -10.30
C ASP A 58 -34.69 6.18 -11.12
N GLY A 59 -34.23 5.98 -12.35
CA GLY A 59 -34.13 7.04 -13.34
C GLY A 59 -33.02 8.07 -13.12
N LEU A 60 -31.97 7.77 -12.35
CA LEU A 60 -30.87 8.69 -12.09
C LEU A 60 -30.12 9.00 -13.40
N ALA A 61 -30.08 10.27 -13.79
CA ALA A 61 -29.41 10.68 -15.01
C ALA A 61 -27.88 10.60 -14.83
N ILE A 62 -27.21 9.82 -15.68
CA ILE A 62 -25.76 9.68 -15.72
C ILE A 62 -25.24 10.28 -17.02
N GLN A 63 -24.18 11.08 -16.92
CA GLN A 63 -23.47 11.64 -18.06
C GLN A 63 -22.12 10.91 -18.29
N PRO A 64 -21.56 10.95 -19.51
CA PRO A 64 -20.22 10.39 -19.77
C PRO A 64 -19.18 10.94 -18.78
N GLY A 65 -18.41 10.06 -18.13
CA GLY A 65 -17.38 10.43 -17.17
C GLY A 65 -17.88 10.89 -15.79
N MET A 66 -19.18 10.74 -15.49
CA MET A 66 -19.74 11.07 -14.17
C MET A 66 -19.33 10.02 -13.12
N GLN A 67 -18.84 10.51 -11.98
CA GLN A 67 -18.64 9.73 -10.76
C GLN A 67 -19.62 10.20 -9.69
N ILE A 68 -20.40 9.29 -9.14
CA ILE A 68 -21.32 9.59 -8.03
C ILE A 68 -20.79 8.84 -6.81
N HIS A 69 -20.40 9.59 -5.79
CA HIS A 69 -19.69 9.05 -4.62
C HIS A 69 -20.58 8.73 -3.43
N ALA A 70 -21.88 9.00 -3.47
CA ALA A 70 -22.74 8.66 -2.34
C ALA A 70 -24.20 8.49 -2.72
N LEU A 71 -24.70 7.28 -2.54
CA LEU A 71 -26.11 7.04 -2.22
C LEU A 71 -26.17 6.17 -0.97
N ALA A 72 -26.84 6.64 0.07
CA ALA A 72 -27.01 5.90 1.31
C ALA A 72 -27.92 4.68 1.09
N ILE A 73 -27.51 3.50 1.56
CA ILE A 73 -28.31 2.27 1.49
C ILE A 73 -28.41 1.67 2.89
N ALA A 74 -29.63 1.38 3.32
CA ALA A 74 -29.94 0.98 4.69
C ALA A 74 -29.65 -0.50 5.03
N ASP A 75 -29.31 -1.36 4.07
CA ASP A 75 -29.08 -2.80 4.29
C ASP A 75 -27.81 -3.29 3.60
N THR A 76 -26.94 -3.96 4.36
CA THR A 76 -25.59 -4.39 3.93
C THR A 76 -25.52 -5.83 3.42
N ASP A 77 -26.60 -6.61 3.56
CA ASP A 77 -26.65 -8.03 3.16
C ASP A 77 -27.57 -8.23 1.94
N VAL A 78 -27.23 -7.60 0.81
CA VAL A 78 -28.05 -7.67 -0.39
C VAL A 78 -27.20 -7.81 -1.66
N LEU A 79 -27.65 -8.62 -2.61
CA LEU A 79 -27.09 -8.65 -3.96
C LEU A 79 -27.62 -7.42 -4.72
N LEU A 80 -26.72 -6.59 -5.24
CA LEU A 80 -27.10 -5.41 -6.02
C LEU A 80 -27.05 -5.70 -7.50
N ARG A 81 -28.12 -5.34 -8.22
CA ARG A 81 -28.17 -5.33 -9.68
C ARG A 81 -28.36 -3.91 -10.19
N SER A 82 -27.57 -3.53 -11.18
CA SER A 82 -27.72 -2.24 -11.86
C SER A 82 -27.94 -2.39 -13.35
N GLU A 83 -28.77 -1.51 -13.89
CA GLU A 83 -29.04 -1.40 -15.31
C GLU A 83 -28.97 0.07 -15.74
N LEU A 84 -28.14 0.36 -16.74
CA LEU A 84 -28.12 1.67 -17.39
C LEU A 84 -28.83 1.55 -18.74
N ARG A 85 -29.77 2.46 -19.00
CA ARG A 85 -30.52 2.51 -20.26
C ARG A 85 -30.41 3.87 -20.94
N ASP A 86 -30.44 3.89 -22.26
CA ASP A 86 -30.43 5.13 -23.04
C ASP A 86 -31.79 5.87 -22.99
N GLY A 87 -31.86 7.04 -23.62
CA GLY A 87 -33.09 7.84 -23.72
C GLY A 87 -34.25 7.18 -24.49
N ARG A 88 -34.02 6.02 -25.12
CA ARG A 88 -35.01 5.20 -25.84
C ARG A 88 -35.35 3.90 -25.10
N GLY A 89 -34.76 3.67 -23.92
CA GLY A 89 -34.98 2.48 -23.08
C GLY A 89 -34.09 1.28 -23.41
N GLN A 90 -33.14 1.40 -24.34
CA GLN A 90 -32.20 0.34 -24.70
C GLN A 90 -31.16 0.15 -23.57
N LEU A 91 -30.89 -1.11 -23.20
CA LEU A 91 -29.86 -1.44 -22.19
C LEU A 91 -28.46 -1.11 -22.74
N LEU A 92 -27.75 -0.25 -22.02
CA LEU A 92 -26.37 0.16 -22.30
C LEU A 92 -25.36 -0.69 -21.53
N ALA A 93 -25.63 -0.98 -20.25
CA ALA A 93 -24.78 -1.81 -19.41
C ALA A 93 -25.55 -2.42 -18.23
N ARG A 94 -25.05 -3.56 -17.72
CA ARG A 94 -25.56 -4.24 -16.52
C ARG A 94 -24.39 -4.73 -15.66
N SER A 95 -24.53 -4.64 -14.34
CA SER A 95 -23.58 -5.23 -13.37
C SER A 95 -24.32 -5.84 -12.17
N GLU A 96 -23.73 -6.89 -11.58
CA GLU A 96 -24.19 -7.55 -10.35
C GLU A 96 -23.03 -7.62 -9.34
N HIS A 97 -23.28 -7.25 -8.07
CA HIS A 97 -22.27 -7.25 -7.01
C HIS A 97 -22.85 -7.83 -5.71
N GLY A 98 -22.13 -8.76 -5.07
CA GLY A 98 -22.55 -9.40 -3.82
C GLY A 98 -21.73 -8.92 -2.63
N ALA A 99 -22.41 -8.42 -1.60
CA ALA A 99 -21.82 -8.15 -0.29
C ALA A 99 -22.02 -9.40 0.59
N ARG A 100 -20.95 -10.13 0.90
CA ARG A 100 -20.91 -11.02 2.07
C ARG A 100 -19.67 -10.66 2.86
N SER A 101 -19.82 -10.47 4.16
CA SER A 101 -18.67 -10.35 5.07
C SER A 101 -17.88 -11.66 5.03
N GLU A 102 -16.57 -11.57 4.79
CA GLU A 102 -15.53 -12.60 4.64
C GLU A 102 -14.98 -12.72 3.19
N LEU A 103 -13.84 -12.05 2.94
CA LEU A 103 -13.03 -12.08 1.69
C LEU A 103 -12.51 -13.50 1.39
N PRO A 104 -12.30 -13.97 0.12
CA PRO A 104 -11.27 -13.44 -0.81
C PRO A 104 -11.53 -13.53 -2.36
N PHE A 105 -10.80 -12.69 -3.12
CA PHE A 105 -10.47 -12.67 -4.57
C PHE A 105 -11.27 -13.47 -5.65
N ALA A 106 -11.62 -12.78 -6.76
CA ALA A 106 -11.65 -13.36 -8.11
C ALA A 106 -11.15 -12.39 -9.21
N ARG A 107 -10.20 -12.89 -10.01
CA ARG A 107 -9.51 -12.31 -11.18
C ARG A 107 -10.44 -11.94 -12.34
N PHE A 108 -10.09 -10.88 -13.08
CA PHE A 108 -10.15 -10.88 -14.55
C PHE A 108 -8.86 -10.30 -15.14
N ILE A 109 -8.26 -11.08 -16.05
CA ILE A 109 -7.17 -10.69 -16.95
C ILE A 109 -7.83 -10.05 -18.18
N ASP A 110 -7.37 -8.90 -18.63
CA ASP A 110 -7.49 -8.54 -20.05
C ASP A 110 -6.22 -7.82 -20.52
N GLN A 111 -5.56 -8.44 -21.49
CA GLN A 111 -4.39 -7.96 -22.20
C GLN A 111 -4.89 -7.15 -23.40
N THR A 112 -4.75 -5.82 -23.37
CA THR A 112 -4.40 -4.95 -24.52
C THR A 112 -4.51 -3.48 -24.11
N MET A 113 -3.38 -2.79 -24.00
CA MET A 113 -3.32 -1.33 -24.08
C MET A 113 -2.73 -0.94 -25.42
N PRO A 114 -3.22 0.15 -26.04
CA PRO A 114 -2.27 1.12 -26.54
C PRO A 114 -2.53 2.52 -25.99
N ARG A 115 -1.46 3.03 -25.36
CA ARG A 115 -1.02 4.41 -25.16
C ARG A 115 -2.02 5.54 -25.49
N ALA A 116 -2.37 6.32 -24.47
CA ALA A 116 -2.56 7.76 -24.60
C ALA A 116 -1.68 8.47 -23.57
N VAL A 117 -0.65 9.17 -24.07
CA VAL A 117 0.14 10.13 -23.29
C VAL A 117 -0.79 11.29 -22.95
N ALA A 118 -1.26 11.34 -21.71
CA ALA A 118 -1.97 12.51 -21.19
C ALA A 118 -0.93 13.50 -20.64
N ALA A 119 -0.98 14.73 -21.13
CA ALA A 119 -0.18 15.86 -20.64
C ALA A 119 -0.39 16.05 -19.11
N PRO A 120 0.61 16.59 -18.38
CA PRO A 120 0.56 16.68 -16.93
C PRO A 120 -0.62 17.56 -16.50
N LYS A 121 -1.53 16.99 -15.70
CA LYS A 121 -2.46 17.78 -14.89
C LYS A 121 -1.60 18.54 -13.89
N THR A 122 -1.49 19.85 -14.05
CA THR A 122 -0.84 20.73 -13.06
C THR A 122 -1.61 20.66 -11.75
N SER A 123 -1.04 20.02 -10.73
CA SER A 123 -1.62 19.97 -9.39
C SER A 123 -1.40 21.31 -8.67
N GLN A 124 -2.24 22.30 -8.94
CA GLN A 124 -2.48 23.42 -8.03
C GLN A 124 -3.56 23.06 -7.00
N GLY A 125 -3.39 21.92 -6.33
CA GLY A 125 -4.16 21.62 -5.13
C GLY A 125 -3.53 22.38 -3.96
N VAL A 126 -4.23 23.37 -3.42
CA VAL A 126 -3.89 23.91 -2.10
C VAL A 126 -3.99 22.73 -1.12
N ILE A 127 -2.90 22.40 -0.43
CA ILE A 127 -2.93 21.41 0.66
C ILE A 127 -3.68 22.07 1.82
N SER A 128 -5.01 21.97 1.83
CA SER A 128 -5.87 22.53 2.88
C SER A 128 -5.86 21.69 4.16
N ASP A 129 -5.44 20.42 4.05
CA ASP A 129 -5.57 19.42 5.11
C ASP A 129 -4.25 19.21 5.87
N TRP A 130 -3.26 20.09 5.65
CA TRP A 130 -2.04 20.08 6.43
C TRP A 130 -2.38 20.35 7.90
N LYS A 131 -2.28 19.32 8.74
CA LYS A 131 -2.46 19.45 10.20
C LYS A 131 -1.18 20.05 10.79
N PRO A 132 -1.22 21.28 11.34
CA PRO A 132 -0.04 21.91 11.91
C PRO A 132 0.32 21.34 13.29
N THR A 133 -0.04 20.10 13.61
CA THR A 133 0.20 19.50 14.94
C THR A 133 1.68 19.41 15.30
N PHE A 134 2.58 19.47 14.30
CA PHE A 134 4.03 19.52 14.48
C PHE A 134 4.61 20.95 14.54
N VAL A 135 3.81 21.97 14.85
CA VAL A 135 4.34 23.33 15.10
C VAL A 135 4.90 23.46 16.52
N SER A 136 5.80 24.44 16.75
CA SER A 136 6.34 24.85 18.06
C SER A 136 7.22 23.85 18.83
N ASN A 137 8.39 23.45 18.29
CA ASN A 137 9.38 22.58 18.97
C ASN A 137 8.82 21.27 19.57
N ASN A 138 7.66 20.83 19.08
CA ASN A 138 6.96 19.64 19.56
C ASN A 138 7.26 18.41 18.67
N GLY A 139 8.42 18.37 18.01
CA GLY A 139 8.83 17.28 17.14
C GLY A 139 10.06 16.55 17.67
N PRO A 140 10.53 15.52 16.96
CA PRO A 140 11.84 14.92 17.21
C PRO A 140 12.96 15.96 17.11
N ASP A 141 13.95 15.87 18.00
CA ASP A 141 15.10 16.78 18.06
C ASP A 141 16.23 16.46 17.06
N GLY A 142 15.98 15.50 16.16
CA GLY A 142 16.94 15.02 15.18
C GLY A 142 16.28 14.51 13.91
N THR A 143 17.02 13.71 13.14
CA THR A 143 16.57 13.27 11.82
C THR A 143 15.56 12.14 11.95
N VAL A 144 14.36 12.33 11.39
CA VAL A 144 13.40 11.24 11.16
C VAL A 144 13.75 10.57 9.84
N LEU A 145 13.93 9.25 9.87
CA LEU A 145 14.27 8.44 8.69
C LEU A 145 13.10 7.55 8.24
N ALA A 146 12.21 7.19 9.17
CA ALA A 146 11.04 6.38 8.90
C ALA A 146 9.82 6.87 9.68
N VAL A 147 8.64 6.76 9.05
CA VAL A 147 7.35 6.98 9.69
C VAL A 147 6.40 5.86 9.28
N GLN A 148 5.66 5.30 10.24
CA GLN A 148 4.68 4.25 10.01
C GLN A 148 3.39 4.55 10.79
N ALA A 149 2.26 4.57 10.09
CA ALA A 149 0.95 4.58 10.75
C ALA A 149 0.60 3.17 11.23
N TRP A 150 0.16 3.04 12.47
CA TRP A 150 -0.22 1.74 13.04
C TRP A 150 -1.17 1.94 14.22
N ASP A 151 -2.10 1.01 14.38
CA ASP A 151 -2.96 0.90 15.56
C ASP A 151 -2.50 -0.33 16.36
N ASP A 152 -1.92 -0.07 17.54
CA ASP A 152 -1.43 -1.09 18.48
C ASP A 152 -2.54 -1.62 19.40
N GLY A 153 -3.80 -1.31 19.10
CA GLY A 153 -4.97 -1.62 19.93
C GLY A 153 -5.35 -0.47 20.88
N SER A 154 -4.54 0.60 20.95
CA SER A 154 -4.86 1.82 21.69
C SER A 154 -5.35 2.98 20.81
N GLY A 155 -5.59 2.72 19.53
CA GLY A 155 -6.02 3.69 18.51
C GLY A 155 -4.91 4.05 17.53
N GLU A 156 -5.32 4.60 16.39
CA GLU A 156 -4.42 5.02 15.30
C GLU A 156 -3.35 6.01 15.79
N ALA A 157 -2.09 5.69 15.49
CA ALA A 157 -0.95 6.52 15.84
C ALA A 157 0.13 6.50 14.74
N LEU A 158 1.03 7.47 14.82
CA LEU A 158 2.24 7.52 14.00
C LEU A 158 3.45 7.09 14.82
N TYR A 159 4.25 6.19 14.25
CA TYR A 159 5.51 5.73 14.81
C TYR A 159 6.65 6.30 13.99
N PHE A 160 7.65 6.82 14.67
CA PHE A 160 8.79 7.52 14.09
C PHE A 160 10.06 6.75 14.42
N GLY A 161 10.90 6.53 13.42
CA GLY A 161 12.23 5.96 13.55
C GLY A 161 13.27 6.91 12.99
N GLY A 162 14.43 7.02 13.63
CA GLY A 162 15.49 7.88 13.12
C GLY A 162 16.72 8.00 14.01
N GLU A 163 17.34 9.18 13.94
CA GLU A 163 18.49 9.62 14.73
C GLU A 163 18.08 10.84 15.56
N PHE A 164 17.36 10.60 16.65
CA PHE A 164 16.88 11.61 17.59
C PHE A 164 16.88 11.02 19.02
N VAL A 165 16.99 11.88 20.02
CA VAL A 165 17.01 11.46 21.44
C VAL A 165 15.69 11.79 22.11
N THR A 166 15.12 12.95 21.79
CA THR A 166 13.85 13.42 22.35
C THR A 166 12.83 13.72 21.27
N ALA A 167 11.55 13.62 21.62
CA ALA A 167 10.44 14.11 20.80
C ALA A 167 9.45 14.86 21.70
N GLY A 168 9.20 16.14 21.41
CA GLY A 168 8.38 16.99 22.28
C GLY A 168 8.86 17.05 23.74
N GLY A 169 10.18 16.95 23.96
CA GLY A 169 10.80 16.92 25.30
C GLY A 169 10.77 15.57 26.02
N VAL A 170 10.11 14.55 25.46
CA VAL A 170 10.11 13.19 26.00
C VAL A 170 11.34 12.45 25.47
N GLN A 171 12.10 11.78 26.34
CA GLN A 171 13.19 10.92 25.91
C GLN A 171 12.64 9.63 25.29
N VAL A 172 13.04 9.36 24.05
CA VAL A 172 12.48 8.29 23.20
C VAL A 172 13.56 7.44 22.51
N ASN A 173 14.80 7.95 22.42
CA ASN A 173 15.98 7.24 21.90
C ASN A 173 15.73 6.56 20.54
N GLY A 174 15.53 7.36 19.50
CA GLY A 174 15.48 6.91 18.10
C GLY A 174 14.17 6.26 17.65
N ILE A 175 13.24 5.98 18.57
CA ILE A 175 11.91 5.46 18.24
C ILE A 175 10.81 6.05 19.13
N ALA A 176 9.78 6.63 18.51
CA ALA A 176 8.72 7.33 19.23
C ALA A 176 7.34 7.03 18.64
N ARG A 177 6.30 7.13 19.48
CA ARG A 177 4.89 7.10 19.08
C ARG A 177 4.26 8.48 19.29
N TRP A 178 3.40 8.89 18.36
CA TRP A 178 2.56 10.07 18.42
C TRP A 178 1.10 9.69 18.21
N ASN A 179 0.27 9.89 19.23
CA ASN A 179 -1.16 9.55 19.20
C ASN A 179 -2.07 10.70 18.72
N GLY A 180 -1.50 11.75 18.13
CA GLY A 180 -2.24 12.97 17.77
C GLY A 180 -2.24 14.06 18.85
N VAL A 181 -1.85 13.72 20.10
CA VAL A 181 -1.88 14.63 21.26
C VAL A 181 -0.53 14.69 21.99
N SER A 182 0.13 13.55 22.17
CA SER A 182 1.34 13.42 22.99
C SER A 182 2.32 12.42 22.38
N TRP A 183 3.61 12.67 22.62
CA TRP A 183 4.69 11.73 22.32
C TRP A 183 4.86 10.70 23.44
N SER A 184 5.21 9.47 23.08
CA SER A 184 5.62 8.44 24.03
C SER A 184 6.78 7.60 23.49
N ALA A 185 7.65 7.13 24.38
CA ALA A 185 8.71 6.17 24.05
C ALA A 185 8.14 4.77 23.80
N LEU A 186 8.90 3.93 23.09
CA LEU A 186 8.67 2.49 22.99
C LEU A 186 9.78 1.76 23.74
N GLY A 187 9.52 1.39 25.00
CA GLY A 187 10.53 0.82 25.90
C GLY A 187 11.71 1.77 26.13
N GLY A 188 12.92 1.24 26.33
CA GLY A 188 14.15 2.03 26.43
C GLY A 188 14.69 2.59 25.10
N GLY A 189 14.08 2.22 23.97
CA GLY A 189 14.45 2.65 22.62
C GLY A 189 15.70 1.95 22.07
N MET A 190 16.39 2.63 21.16
CA MET A 190 17.40 2.06 20.27
C MET A 190 18.78 2.70 20.50
N ASN A 191 19.86 1.92 20.43
CA ASN A 191 21.23 2.45 20.56
C ASN A 191 21.86 2.92 19.22
N GLY A 192 21.08 2.90 18.14
CA GLY A 192 21.52 3.26 16.80
C GLY A 192 20.34 3.76 15.95
N ARG A 193 20.63 4.09 14.69
CA ARG A 193 19.63 4.68 13.79
C ARG A 193 18.56 3.66 13.42
N VAL A 194 17.30 4.08 13.44
CA VAL A 194 16.18 3.33 12.86
C VAL A 194 15.92 3.87 11.46
N HIS A 195 16.24 3.09 10.44
CA HIS A 195 16.11 3.48 9.04
C HIS A 195 14.76 3.07 8.43
N ALA A 196 14.13 2.02 8.97
CA ALA A 196 12.88 1.48 8.44
C ALA A 196 11.91 1.13 9.55
N LEU A 197 10.63 1.34 9.28
CA LEU A 197 9.51 0.85 10.07
C LEU A 197 8.53 0.15 9.13
N ALA A 198 7.96 -0.97 9.58
CA ALA A 198 6.91 -1.67 8.85
C ALA A 198 5.97 -2.41 9.82
N VAL A 199 4.68 -2.50 9.48
CA VAL A 199 3.75 -3.37 10.20
C VAL A 199 3.66 -4.72 9.49
N TYR A 200 3.89 -5.80 10.21
CA TYR A 200 3.79 -7.16 9.68
C TYR A 200 3.19 -8.08 10.74
N GLN A 201 2.17 -8.86 10.34
CA GLN A 201 1.43 -9.77 11.23
C GLN A 201 0.95 -9.10 12.53
N GLY A 202 0.49 -7.85 12.43
CA GLY A 202 -0.04 -7.10 13.56
C GLY A 202 1.00 -6.53 14.52
N MET A 203 2.30 -6.63 14.21
CA MET A 203 3.39 -6.09 15.02
C MET A 203 4.16 -5.03 14.24
N LEU A 204 4.73 -4.06 14.96
CA LEU A 204 5.64 -3.08 14.37
C LEU A 204 7.06 -3.64 14.34
N TYR A 205 7.71 -3.57 13.19
CA TYR A 205 9.11 -3.95 13.01
C TYR A 205 9.95 -2.70 12.80
N ALA A 206 11.08 -2.63 13.50
CA ALA A 206 12.10 -1.61 13.31
C ALA A 206 13.34 -2.23 12.67
N GLY A 207 13.84 -1.61 11.60
CA GLY A 207 15.07 -1.99 10.91
C GLY A 207 16.06 -0.82 10.94
N GLY A 208 17.35 -1.10 11.14
CA GLY A 208 18.34 -0.03 11.20
C GLY A 208 19.77 -0.51 11.42
N SER A 209 20.58 0.37 12.01
CA SER A 209 22.00 0.12 12.33
C SER A 209 22.24 -0.14 13.82
N PHE A 210 21.19 -0.38 14.60
CA PHE A 210 21.27 -0.61 16.03
C PHE A 210 21.75 -2.03 16.35
N THR A 211 22.33 -2.20 17.54
CA THR A 211 22.80 -3.50 18.05
C THR A 211 22.12 -3.90 19.35
N LEU A 212 21.54 -2.93 20.07
CA LEU A 212 20.81 -3.10 21.32
C LEU A 212 19.46 -2.41 21.24
N VAL A 213 18.45 -3.08 21.76
CA VAL A 213 17.09 -2.56 21.94
C VAL A 213 16.72 -2.79 23.39
N ASP A 214 16.36 -1.71 24.08
CA ASP A 214 16.12 -1.73 25.54
C ASP A 214 17.28 -2.39 26.33
N GLY A 215 18.52 -2.12 25.89
CA GLY A 215 19.74 -2.69 26.47
C GLY A 215 20.02 -4.16 26.12
N MET A 216 19.14 -4.85 25.38
CA MET A 216 19.26 -6.26 25.03
C MET A 216 19.75 -6.46 23.58
N PRO A 217 20.58 -7.49 23.28
CA PRO A 217 21.07 -7.76 21.93
C PRO A 217 19.95 -8.14 20.95
N MET A 218 19.65 -7.23 20.01
CA MET A 218 18.72 -7.43 18.90
C MET A 218 19.26 -6.71 17.66
N PRO A 219 20.32 -7.25 17.02
CA PRO A 219 21.05 -6.50 16.00
C PRO A 219 20.22 -6.29 14.73
N GLY A 220 20.20 -5.05 14.26
CA GLY A 220 19.68 -4.60 12.97
C GLY A 220 18.16 -4.65 12.79
N ILE A 221 17.46 -5.52 13.53
CA ILE A 221 16.01 -5.67 13.44
C ILE A 221 15.38 -6.16 14.76
N ALA A 222 14.27 -5.54 15.15
CA ALA A 222 13.47 -5.91 16.31
C ALA A 222 11.97 -5.72 16.02
N ARG A 223 11.10 -6.43 16.75
CA ARG A 223 9.64 -6.29 16.62
C ARG A 223 9.01 -5.86 17.95
N TRP A 224 7.95 -5.07 17.87
CA TRP A 224 7.18 -4.53 18.99
C TRP A 224 5.74 -5.03 18.90
N ASP A 225 5.23 -5.57 20.00
CA ASP A 225 3.89 -6.17 20.08
C ASP A 225 2.82 -5.22 20.62
N GLY A 226 3.19 -3.96 20.89
CA GLY A 226 2.34 -2.99 21.59
C GLY A 226 2.84 -2.68 23.00
N SER A 227 3.67 -3.55 23.57
CA SER A 227 4.15 -3.45 24.95
C SER A 227 5.64 -3.74 25.16
N GLU A 228 6.22 -4.67 24.39
CA GLU A 228 7.61 -5.10 24.56
C GLU A 228 8.32 -5.32 23.21
N TRP A 229 9.63 -5.10 23.22
CA TRP A 229 10.50 -5.44 22.09
C TRP A 229 10.94 -6.90 22.16
N SER A 230 10.95 -7.56 21.01
CA SER A 230 11.41 -8.95 20.85
C SER A 230 12.36 -9.08 19.67
N ALA A 231 13.33 -10.00 19.80
CA ALA A 231 14.25 -10.34 18.72
C ALA A 231 13.54 -11.00 17.52
N VAL A 232 14.04 -10.74 16.31
CA VAL A 232 13.57 -11.36 15.06
C VAL A 232 14.57 -12.39 14.57
N GLY A 233 14.40 -13.63 15.03
CA GLY A 233 15.36 -14.70 14.80
C GLY A 233 16.75 -14.32 15.36
N PRO A 234 17.86 -14.62 14.65
CA PRO A 234 19.21 -14.23 15.06
C PRO A 234 19.53 -12.73 14.89
N GLY A 235 18.59 -11.93 14.36
CA GLY A 235 18.85 -10.55 13.94
C GLY A 235 19.66 -10.47 12.64
N ILE A 236 20.03 -9.25 12.25
CA ILE A 236 20.80 -8.94 11.04
C ILE A 236 22.04 -8.15 11.44
N SER A 237 23.22 -8.74 11.23
CA SER A 237 24.51 -8.07 11.41
C SER A 237 24.83 -7.21 10.20
N GLY A 238 24.35 -5.97 10.21
CA GLY A 238 24.50 -4.98 9.15
C GLY A 238 23.45 -3.87 9.32
N THR A 239 23.31 -3.01 8.32
CA THR A 239 22.27 -1.97 8.37
C THR A 239 21.09 -2.39 7.52
N VAL A 240 19.90 -2.44 8.12
CA VAL A 240 18.64 -2.63 7.40
C VAL A 240 18.11 -1.25 7.00
N TYR A 241 18.05 -0.95 5.70
CA TYR A 241 17.57 0.33 5.17
C TYR A 241 16.09 0.32 4.85
N SER A 242 15.51 -0.84 4.52
CA SER A 242 14.11 -0.95 4.14
C SER A 242 13.48 -2.25 4.66
N LEU A 243 12.22 -2.13 5.06
CA LEU A 243 11.36 -3.23 5.48
C LEU A 243 10.05 -3.14 4.68
N THR A 244 9.63 -4.23 4.05
CA THR A 244 8.40 -4.25 3.24
C THR A 244 7.70 -5.59 3.38
N PRO A 245 6.45 -5.63 3.89
CA PRO A 245 5.62 -6.82 3.79
C PRO A 245 5.33 -7.15 2.32
N PHE A 246 5.57 -8.40 1.92
CA PHE A 246 5.33 -8.86 0.56
C PHE A 246 4.93 -10.33 0.58
N GLN A 247 3.79 -10.65 -0.04
CA GLN A 247 3.28 -12.03 -0.19
C GLN A 247 3.24 -12.84 1.12
N GLY A 248 2.89 -12.19 2.23
CA GLY A 248 2.78 -12.83 3.54
C GLY A 248 4.12 -13.06 4.26
N GLU A 249 5.21 -12.50 3.74
CA GLU A 249 6.53 -12.47 4.38
C GLU A 249 6.96 -11.01 4.63
N LEU A 250 7.92 -10.79 5.54
CA LEU A 250 8.57 -9.50 5.72
C LEU A 250 9.91 -9.51 4.98
N ILE A 251 10.08 -8.59 4.03
CA ILE A 251 11.34 -8.43 3.31
C ILE A 251 12.19 -7.38 4.00
N ALA A 252 13.44 -7.72 4.30
CA ALA A 252 14.46 -6.80 4.76
C ALA A 252 15.49 -6.59 3.66
N ALA A 253 15.85 -5.33 3.40
CA ALA A 253 16.90 -4.94 2.47
C ALA A 253 17.83 -3.91 3.10
N GLY A 254 19.09 -3.91 2.70
CA GLY A 254 20.06 -2.98 3.25
C GLY A 254 21.50 -3.28 2.86
N SER A 255 22.42 -3.05 3.79
CA SER A 255 23.84 -3.40 3.67
C SER A 255 24.17 -4.54 4.63
N PHE A 256 23.98 -5.77 4.15
CA PHE A 256 24.29 -7.00 4.88
C PHE A 256 24.45 -8.17 3.90
N LEU A 257 25.55 -8.92 4.01
CA LEU A 257 25.83 -10.02 3.06
C LEU A 257 25.36 -11.37 3.57
N THR A 258 25.26 -11.53 4.89
CA THR A 258 24.89 -12.81 5.51
C THR A 258 23.95 -12.62 6.70
N ILE A 259 23.13 -13.64 6.96
CA ILE A 259 22.36 -13.80 8.20
C ILE A 259 22.73 -15.16 8.77
N SER A 260 23.36 -15.18 9.95
CA SER A 260 23.87 -16.41 10.59
C SER A 260 24.69 -17.30 9.65
N GLY A 261 25.53 -16.69 8.80
CA GLY A 261 26.39 -17.41 7.84
C GLY A 261 25.70 -17.80 6.54
N MET A 262 24.38 -17.68 6.42
CA MET A 262 23.66 -17.85 5.16
C MET A 262 23.89 -16.64 4.26
N PRO A 263 24.42 -16.79 3.03
CA PRO A 263 24.51 -15.70 2.07
C PRO A 263 23.11 -15.25 1.63
N VAL A 264 22.85 -13.95 1.75
CA VAL A 264 21.56 -13.34 1.36
C VAL A 264 21.70 -12.20 0.36
N GLY A 265 22.90 -11.63 0.23
CA GLY A 265 23.18 -10.62 -0.79
C GLY A 265 22.32 -9.37 -0.65
N ASN A 266 22.35 -8.72 0.53
CA ASN A 266 21.68 -7.45 0.81
C ASN A 266 20.14 -7.50 0.85
N ILE A 267 19.52 -8.68 0.72
CA ILE A 267 18.07 -8.85 0.84
C ILE A 267 17.70 -10.22 1.40
N ALA A 268 16.81 -10.25 2.38
CA ALA A 268 16.31 -11.48 3.00
C ALA A 268 14.82 -11.37 3.29
N ARG A 269 14.16 -12.53 3.40
CA ARG A 269 12.74 -12.64 3.75
C ARG A 269 12.56 -13.39 5.05
N TRP A 270 11.60 -12.93 5.84
CA TRP A 270 11.21 -13.49 7.13
C TRP A 270 9.77 -13.96 7.07
N ASN A 271 9.55 -15.24 7.35
CA ASN A 271 8.22 -15.86 7.30
C ASN A 271 7.48 -15.91 8.66
N GLY A 272 8.04 -15.28 9.70
CA GLY A 272 7.55 -15.41 11.09
C GLY A 272 8.38 -16.37 11.95
N ILE A 273 9.18 -17.25 11.33
CA ILE A 273 9.93 -18.32 12.01
C ILE A 273 11.42 -18.27 11.66
N ALA A 274 11.77 -18.10 10.39
CA ALA A 274 13.15 -18.14 9.91
C ALA A 274 13.40 -17.15 8.77
N TRP A 275 14.66 -16.71 8.67
CA TRP A 275 15.16 -15.96 7.52
C TRP A 275 15.47 -16.89 6.36
N SER A 276 15.26 -16.42 5.14
CA SER A 276 15.66 -17.06 3.89
C SER A 276 16.14 -16.02 2.89
N SER A 277 16.94 -16.43 1.91
CA SER A 277 17.37 -15.54 0.83
C SER A 277 16.22 -15.21 -0.14
N VAL A 278 16.35 -14.08 -0.83
CA VAL A 278 15.48 -13.70 -1.96
C VAL A 278 16.33 -13.74 -3.24
N GLY A 279 16.39 -14.92 -3.85
CA GLY A 279 17.41 -15.22 -4.87
C GLY A 279 18.79 -15.32 -4.24
N SER A 280 19.81 -14.93 -5.00
CA SER A 280 21.20 -14.71 -4.53
C SER A 280 21.48 -13.25 -4.14
N GLY A 281 20.55 -12.33 -4.43
CA GLY A 281 20.59 -10.95 -3.98
C GLY A 281 21.42 -10.03 -4.87
N ALA A 282 21.74 -8.84 -4.35
CA ALA A 282 22.47 -7.77 -5.03
C ALA A 282 23.94 -7.70 -4.63
N ASN A 283 24.78 -7.21 -5.54
CA ASN A 283 26.20 -7.02 -5.26
C ASN A 283 26.53 -5.79 -4.39
N GLN A 284 25.58 -4.88 -4.20
CA GLN A 284 25.71 -3.69 -3.36
C GLN A 284 24.41 -3.49 -2.56
N ALA A 285 24.43 -2.52 -1.66
CA ALA A 285 23.29 -2.22 -0.80
C ALA A 285 22.03 -1.91 -1.62
N ILE A 286 20.90 -2.37 -1.08
CA ILE A 286 19.56 -2.01 -1.54
C ILE A 286 19.04 -0.99 -0.53
N ASP A 287 18.76 0.22 -1.01
CA ASP A 287 18.43 1.37 -0.16
C ASP A 287 16.92 1.45 0.10
N CYS A 288 16.10 0.98 -0.84
CA CYS A 288 14.65 1.03 -0.72
C CYS A 288 13.94 -0.16 -1.37
N LEU A 289 12.77 -0.49 -0.82
CA LEU A 289 11.84 -1.47 -1.33
C LEU A 289 10.43 -0.85 -1.41
N ILE A 290 9.62 -1.32 -2.36
CA ILE A 290 8.19 -1.04 -2.41
C ILE A 290 7.44 -2.23 -3.04
N GLU A 291 6.24 -2.52 -2.56
CA GLU A 291 5.31 -3.40 -3.26
C GLU A 291 4.50 -2.57 -4.26
N PHE A 292 4.46 -3.02 -5.51
CA PHE A 292 3.70 -2.39 -6.57
C PHE A 292 3.07 -3.44 -7.48
N ASN A 293 1.74 -3.49 -7.50
CA ASN A 293 0.95 -4.37 -8.37
C ASN A 293 1.34 -5.86 -8.28
N GLY A 294 1.50 -6.37 -7.07
CA GLY A 294 1.85 -7.76 -6.77
C GLY A 294 3.34 -8.09 -6.95
N THR A 295 4.17 -7.08 -7.19
CA THR A 295 5.60 -7.21 -7.47
C THR A 295 6.39 -6.44 -6.42
N LEU A 296 7.48 -7.02 -5.93
CA LEU A 296 8.42 -6.31 -5.07
C LEU A 296 9.43 -5.56 -5.95
N VAL A 297 9.61 -4.27 -5.74
CA VAL A 297 10.59 -3.45 -6.45
C VAL A 297 11.70 -3.06 -5.49
N ALA A 298 12.95 -3.21 -5.94
CA ALA A 298 14.15 -2.85 -5.21
C ALA A 298 14.89 -1.71 -5.90
N GLY A 299 15.33 -0.75 -5.10
CA GLY A 299 16.06 0.43 -5.52
C GLY A 299 17.36 0.57 -4.72
N GLY A 300 18.45 0.94 -5.39
CA GLY A 300 19.71 1.22 -4.71
C GLY A 300 20.82 1.55 -5.68
N ASN A 301 22.07 1.32 -5.24
CA ASN A 301 23.28 1.54 -6.03
C ASN A 301 23.86 0.23 -6.61
N PHE A 302 23.10 -0.86 -6.65
CA PHE A 302 23.59 -2.13 -7.18
C PHE A 302 23.71 -2.11 -8.70
N THR A 303 24.70 -2.83 -9.19
CA THR A 303 25.03 -2.98 -10.62
C THR A 303 24.79 -4.39 -11.13
N SER A 304 24.56 -5.33 -10.20
CA SER A 304 24.08 -6.67 -10.52
C SER A 304 23.21 -7.24 -9.40
N MET A 305 22.26 -8.08 -9.79
CA MET A 305 21.36 -8.80 -8.89
C MET A 305 21.02 -10.15 -9.53
N ASP A 306 21.13 -11.24 -8.78
CA ASP A 306 21.02 -12.61 -9.31
C ASP A 306 21.94 -12.92 -10.50
N GLY A 307 23.15 -12.32 -10.48
CA GLY A 307 24.12 -12.44 -11.56
C GLY A 307 23.73 -11.70 -12.84
N LEU A 308 22.56 -11.07 -12.90
CA LEU A 308 22.13 -10.22 -14.00
C LEU A 308 22.72 -8.82 -13.85
N SER A 309 23.09 -8.18 -14.96
CA SER A 309 23.45 -6.76 -14.95
C SER A 309 22.19 -5.92 -14.83
N ILE A 310 22.06 -5.19 -13.71
CA ILE A 310 20.90 -4.35 -13.41
C ILE A 310 21.39 -3.01 -12.86
N ALA A 311 20.90 -1.90 -13.42
CA ALA A 311 21.27 -0.56 -13.01
C ALA A 311 20.34 -0.01 -11.90
N GLY A 312 20.50 -0.52 -10.69
CA GLY A 312 19.92 0.05 -9.47
C GLY A 312 18.42 -0.08 -9.26
N VAL A 313 17.65 -0.56 -10.25
CA VAL A 313 16.20 -0.81 -10.12
C VAL A 313 15.82 -2.18 -10.67
N ALA A 314 15.26 -3.03 -9.81
CA ALA A 314 14.88 -4.40 -10.13
C ALA A 314 13.49 -4.74 -9.59
N SER A 315 12.82 -5.68 -10.23
CA SER A 315 11.52 -6.22 -9.80
C SER A 315 11.61 -7.72 -9.52
N TRP A 316 10.89 -8.18 -8.49
CA TRP A 316 10.81 -9.57 -8.07
C TRP A 316 9.37 -10.06 -8.14
N ASN A 317 9.18 -11.15 -8.90
CA ASN A 317 7.86 -11.74 -9.14
C ASN A 317 7.49 -12.90 -8.18
N GLY A 318 8.32 -13.15 -7.16
CA GLY A 318 8.20 -14.33 -6.28
C GLY A 318 9.24 -15.42 -6.57
N THR A 319 9.90 -15.39 -7.74
CA THR A 319 10.86 -16.43 -8.16
C THR A 319 12.15 -15.91 -8.77
N LEU A 320 12.12 -14.79 -9.49
CA LEU A 320 13.28 -14.23 -10.20
C LEU A 320 13.29 -12.71 -10.14
N TRP A 321 14.49 -12.14 -10.04
CA TRP A 321 14.73 -10.71 -10.24
C TRP A 321 14.80 -10.39 -11.74
N SER A 322 14.26 -9.23 -12.12
CA SER A 322 14.29 -8.71 -13.49
C SER A 322 14.60 -7.21 -13.48
N PRO A 323 15.42 -6.71 -14.42
CA PRO A 323 15.69 -5.28 -14.54
C PRO A 323 14.40 -4.52 -14.90
N MET A 324 14.23 -3.34 -14.31
CA MET A 324 13.13 -2.44 -14.68
C MET A 324 13.62 -1.39 -15.66
N GLY A 325 13.38 -1.63 -16.96
CA GLY A 325 13.82 -0.74 -18.03
C GLY A 325 15.35 -0.59 -18.07
N SER A 326 15.83 0.62 -18.31
CA SER A 326 17.26 0.96 -18.25
C SER A 326 17.77 1.19 -16.82
N GLY A 327 16.91 1.02 -15.80
CA GLY A 327 17.17 1.50 -14.44
C GLY A 327 17.11 3.02 -14.32
N ALA A 328 17.42 3.53 -13.13
CA ALA A 328 17.44 4.98 -12.85
C ALA A 328 18.72 5.68 -13.35
N GLY A 329 19.78 4.92 -13.67
CA GLY A 329 21.09 5.46 -14.05
C GLY A 329 21.85 6.17 -12.93
N VAL A 330 21.24 6.25 -11.73
CA VAL A 330 21.75 6.84 -10.49
C VAL A 330 21.26 5.99 -9.30
N PRO A 331 21.88 6.12 -8.11
CA PRO A 331 21.37 5.46 -6.90
C PRO A 331 19.90 5.83 -6.64
N THR A 332 19.07 4.82 -6.39
CA THR A 332 17.65 5.01 -6.08
C THR A 332 17.43 4.84 -4.58
N SER A 333 17.12 5.94 -3.89
CA SER A 333 17.01 5.97 -2.42
C SER A 333 15.58 5.91 -1.89
N ALA A 334 14.58 6.10 -2.74
CA ALA A 334 13.17 6.02 -2.38
C ALA A 334 12.32 5.74 -3.62
N PHE A 335 11.13 5.18 -3.38
CA PHE A 335 10.06 5.07 -4.34
C PHE A 335 8.80 5.73 -3.78
N ALA A 336 7.94 6.21 -4.68
CA ALA A 336 6.58 6.60 -4.34
C ALA A 336 5.60 6.10 -5.40
N ILE A 337 4.33 6.00 -5.02
CA ILE A 337 3.24 5.79 -5.98
C ILE A 337 2.55 7.13 -6.18
N TRP A 338 2.55 7.63 -7.40
CA TRP A 338 1.92 8.90 -7.76
C TRP A 338 0.98 8.70 -8.96
N ASN A 339 -0.31 9.02 -8.77
CA ASN A 339 -1.35 8.82 -9.78
C ASN A 339 -1.42 7.37 -10.35
N GLY A 340 -1.08 6.38 -9.53
CA GLY A 340 -1.07 4.97 -9.92
C GLY A 340 0.21 4.51 -10.61
N ASP A 341 1.16 5.41 -10.84
CA ASP A 341 2.47 5.10 -11.38
C ASP A 341 3.51 5.01 -10.28
N LEU A 342 4.47 4.10 -10.45
CA LEU A 342 5.68 4.03 -9.63
C LEU A 342 6.67 5.10 -10.10
N VAL A 343 7.13 5.95 -9.18
CA VAL A 343 8.09 7.04 -9.43
C VAL A 343 9.24 7.04 -8.43
#